data_AF-A0A069SH09-F1
#
_entry.id   AF-A0A069SH09-F1
#
_cell.length_a   1.000
_cell.length_b   1.000
_cell.length_c   1.000
_cell.angle_alpha   90.00
_cell.angle_beta   90.00
_cell.angle_gamma   90.00
#
_symmetry.space_group_name_H-M   'P 1'
#
loop_
_entity.id
_entity.type
_entity.pdbx_description
1 polymer ?
#
loop_
_entity_poly.entity_id
_entity_poly.type
_entity_poly.pdbx_seq_one_letter_code
_entity_poly.pdbx_strand_id
1 'polypeptide(L)'
;MKKRCYSICVILWVLITTLSATSPTTFHIALKKIYPHATNVSWSQQGNYYVASFTQNGFEKEVWMNGNAQWVMTNTDLQTTDQLTPNVYNDFTLSPYAMWTATNVNLIEFPKRTTLYVITVNLNNSSATKQLFYTLNGRLLQTRDVSYINPTLSPGIFEF
;
A
#
# COMPACT_ATOMS: atom_id res chain seq x y z
N MET A 1 -30.52 67.73 -21.69
CA MET A 1 -30.19 67.69 -20.24
C MET A 1 -29.64 66.30 -19.89
N LYS A 2 -28.40 66.23 -19.34
CA LYS A 2 -27.84 65.30 -18.30
C LYS A 2 -28.40 63.84 -18.22
N LYS A 3 -27.65 62.73 -18.15
CA LYS A 3 -26.32 62.42 -17.54
C LYS A 3 -25.68 61.14 -18.17
N ARG A 4 -24.35 61.03 -18.00
CA ARG A 4 -23.42 59.94 -18.36
C ARG A 4 -23.57 58.68 -17.46
N CYS A 5 -23.10 57.50 -17.90
CA CYS A 5 -22.04 56.70 -17.24
C CYS A 5 -21.77 55.29 -17.86
N TYR A 6 -20.48 55.07 -18.22
CA TYR A 6 -19.60 53.87 -18.19
C TYR A 6 -20.20 52.45 -18.29
N SER A 7 -19.82 51.65 -19.31
CA SER A 7 -18.67 50.73 -19.37
C SER A 7 -18.67 49.68 -18.25
N ILE A 8 -18.78 48.39 -18.61
CA ILE A 8 -18.10 47.24 -17.96
C ILE A 8 -18.34 45.98 -18.83
N CYS A 9 -17.23 45.40 -19.29
CA CYS A 9 -17.14 44.10 -19.94
C CYS A 9 -17.83 43.02 -19.09
N VAL A 10 -18.79 42.29 -19.67
CA VAL A 10 -19.33 41.08 -19.06
C VAL A 10 -18.28 39.99 -19.21
N ILE A 11 -17.38 39.90 -18.23
CA ILE A 11 -16.35 38.88 -18.12
C ILE A 11 -17.04 37.57 -17.75
N LEU A 12 -16.92 36.63 -18.68
CA LEU A 12 -17.20 35.21 -18.58
C LEU A 12 -16.56 34.62 -17.31
N TRP A 13 -17.35 34.40 -16.26
CA TRP A 13 -16.97 33.58 -15.10
C TRP A 13 -17.41 32.13 -15.36
N VAL A 14 -16.69 31.43 -16.24
CA VAL A 14 -16.72 29.97 -16.20
C VAL A 14 -15.74 29.56 -15.12
N LEU A 15 -16.27 29.19 -13.95
CA LEU A 15 -15.53 28.55 -12.88
C LEU A 15 -15.11 27.16 -13.39
N ILE A 16 -13.97 27.09 -14.06
CA ILE A 16 -13.32 25.80 -14.33
C ILE A 16 -12.69 25.41 -13.00
N THR A 17 -13.37 24.54 -12.25
CA THR A 17 -12.72 23.80 -11.18
C THR A 17 -11.66 22.92 -11.86
N THR A 18 -10.41 23.38 -11.87
CA THR A 18 -9.29 22.55 -12.27
C THR A 18 -9.17 21.45 -11.23
N LEU A 19 -9.76 20.28 -11.52
CA LEU A 19 -9.28 19.04 -10.94
C LEU A 19 -7.85 18.91 -11.47
N SER A 20 -6.87 19.36 -10.69
CA SER A 20 -5.46 19.29 -11.05
C SER A 20 -5.12 17.81 -11.17
N ALA A 21 -5.26 17.25 -12.36
CA ALA A 21 -4.75 15.94 -12.69
C ALA A 21 -3.25 15.99 -12.40
N THR A 22 -2.82 15.38 -11.31
CA THR A 22 -1.40 15.26 -10.98
C THR A 22 -0.74 14.58 -12.16
N SER A 23 0.15 15.29 -12.85
CA SER A 23 0.88 14.75 -13.99
C SER A 23 1.58 13.45 -13.58
N PRO A 24 1.72 12.45 -14.49
CA PRO A 24 2.53 11.27 -14.25
C PRO A 24 3.91 11.57 -13.67
N THR A 25 4.48 12.75 -13.96
CA THR A 25 5.75 13.23 -13.41
C THR A 25 5.72 13.43 -11.89
N THR A 26 4.59 13.81 -11.29
CA THR A 26 4.46 14.03 -9.84
C THR A 26 4.62 12.71 -9.06
N PHE A 27 4.05 11.61 -9.57
CA PHE A 27 4.20 10.28 -8.97
C PHE A 27 5.65 9.78 -9.00
N HIS A 28 6.36 10.01 -10.10
CA HIS A 28 7.78 9.67 -10.21
C HIS A 28 8.64 10.47 -9.21
N ILE A 29 8.37 11.77 -9.03
CA ILE A 29 9.06 12.61 -8.04
C ILE A 29 8.77 12.11 -6.62
N ALA A 30 7.52 11.80 -6.31
CA ALA A 30 7.12 11.26 -5.01
C ALA A 30 7.82 9.93 -4.73
N LEU A 31 7.89 9.03 -5.71
CA LEU A 31 8.58 7.74 -5.58
C LEU A 31 10.06 7.94 -5.30
N LYS A 32 10.73 8.80 -6.08
CA LYS A 32 12.17 9.07 -5.95
C LYS A 32 12.53 9.69 -4.60
N LYS A 33 11.59 10.37 -3.93
CA LYS A 33 11.77 10.87 -2.57
C LYS A 33 11.81 9.74 -1.53
N ILE A 34 11.06 8.66 -1.74
CA ILE A 34 10.96 7.52 -0.81
C ILE A 34 12.04 6.49 -1.13
N TYR A 35 12.21 6.16 -2.41
CA TYR A 35 13.16 5.19 -2.94
C TYR A 35 14.03 5.84 -4.02
N PRO A 36 15.08 6.60 -3.63
CA PRO A 36 15.92 7.34 -4.59
C PRO A 36 16.70 6.45 -5.56
N HIS A 37 16.87 5.17 -5.21
CA HIS A 37 17.58 4.16 -5.99
C HIS A 37 16.67 3.18 -6.71
N ALA A 38 15.34 3.40 -6.70
CA ALA A 38 14.42 2.55 -7.47
C ALA A 38 14.71 2.70 -8.97
N THR A 39 14.92 1.57 -9.63
CA THR A 39 15.13 1.48 -11.08
C THR A 39 14.15 0.48 -11.67
N ASN A 40 13.97 0.49 -12.99
CA ASN A 40 13.06 -0.41 -13.72
C ASN A 40 11.64 -0.44 -13.11
N VAL A 41 11.14 0.73 -12.71
CA VAL A 41 9.84 0.87 -12.06
C VAL A 41 8.72 0.66 -13.09
N SER A 42 7.85 -0.30 -12.81
CA SER A 42 6.58 -0.48 -13.51
C SER A 42 5.47 0.25 -12.75
N TRP A 43 4.54 0.86 -13.48
CA TRP A 43 3.40 1.56 -12.89
C TRP A 43 2.10 0.88 -13.28
N SER A 44 1.21 0.73 -12.30
CA SER A 44 -0.16 0.28 -12.50
C SER A 44 -1.12 1.16 -11.70
N GLN A 45 -2.41 1.09 -12.05
CA GLN A 45 -3.48 1.73 -11.29
C GLN A 45 -4.39 0.64 -10.71
N GLN A 46 -4.61 0.69 -9.40
CA GLN A 46 -5.47 -0.25 -8.67
C GLN A 46 -6.50 0.56 -7.88
N GLY A 47 -7.72 0.64 -8.41
CA GLY A 47 -8.76 1.53 -7.89
C GLY A 47 -8.31 2.99 -7.90
N ASN A 48 -8.33 3.63 -6.73
CA ASN A 48 -7.93 5.04 -6.56
C ASN A 48 -6.43 5.21 -6.26
N TYR A 49 -5.64 4.14 -6.36
CA TYR A 49 -4.21 4.16 -6.08
C TYR A 49 -3.38 3.98 -7.34
N TYR A 50 -2.25 4.67 -7.37
CA TYR A 50 -1.16 4.43 -8.30
C TYR A 50 -0.10 3.58 -7.59
N VAL A 51 0.30 2.49 -8.22
CA VAL A 51 1.21 1.50 -7.64
C VAL A 51 2.49 1.45 -8.47
N ALA A 52 3.61 1.75 -7.83
CA ALA A 52 4.95 1.55 -8.39
C ALA A 52 5.50 0.20 -7.94
N SER A 53 5.78 -0.68 -8.89
CA SER A 53 6.36 -1.99 -8.65
C SER A 53 7.82 -2.03 -9.15
N PHE A 54 8.74 -2.47 -8.29
CA PHE A 54 10.16 -2.61 -8.62
C PHE A 54 10.84 -3.58 -7.64
N THR A 55 12.04 -4.03 -7.99
CA THR A 55 12.86 -4.86 -7.10
C THR A 55 13.95 -4.02 -6.45
N GLN A 56 14.14 -4.17 -5.14
CA GLN A 56 15.26 -3.57 -4.43
C GLN A 56 15.76 -4.51 -3.33
N ASN A 57 17.08 -4.68 -3.22
CA ASN A 57 17.72 -5.60 -2.27
C ASN A 57 17.22 -7.05 -2.40
N GLY A 58 16.89 -7.48 -3.61
CA GLY A 58 16.39 -8.84 -3.87
C GLY A 58 14.89 -9.05 -3.62
N PHE A 59 14.18 -8.05 -3.12
CA PHE A 59 12.75 -8.16 -2.80
C PHE A 59 11.91 -7.30 -3.74
N GLU A 60 10.76 -7.84 -4.15
CA GLU A 60 9.74 -7.08 -4.85
C GLU A 60 9.07 -6.09 -3.91
N LYS A 61 8.88 -4.85 -4.37
CA LYS A 61 8.24 -3.77 -3.65
C LYS A 61 7.12 -3.19 -4.48
N GLU A 62 5.97 -3.00 -3.84
CA GLU A 62 4.84 -2.24 -4.37
C GLU A 62 4.61 -1.01 -3.50
N VAL A 63 4.83 0.17 -4.06
CA VAL A 63 4.62 1.45 -3.38
C VAL A 63 3.30 2.03 -3.84
N TRP A 64 2.37 2.15 -2.89
CA TRP A 64 1.01 2.63 -3.11
C TRP A 64 0.92 4.12 -2.82
N MET A 65 0.40 4.88 -3.79
CA MET A 65 0.17 6.31 -3.67
C MET A 65 -1.29 6.64 -3.96
N ASN A 66 -1.85 7.61 -3.24
CA ASN A 66 -3.19 8.13 -3.52
C ASN A 66 -3.19 9.03 -4.77
N GLY A 67 -4.37 9.47 -5.21
CA GLY A 67 -4.51 10.35 -6.38
C GLY A 67 -3.80 11.71 -6.28
N ASN A 68 -3.26 12.09 -5.11
CA ASN A 68 -2.45 13.29 -4.91
C ASN A 68 -0.93 12.98 -4.90
N ALA A 69 -0.52 11.80 -5.37
CA ALA A 69 0.86 11.30 -5.32
C ALA A 69 1.46 11.26 -3.90
N GLN A 70 0.63 11.07 -2.88
CA GLN A 70 1.10 10.89 -1.51
C GLN A 70 1.25 9.39 -1.21
N TRP A 71 2.38 9.01 -0.64
CA TRP A 71 2.63 7.65 -0.18
C TRP A 71 1.63 7.24 0.89
N VAL A 72 1.03 6.07 0.71
CA VAL A 72 0.04 5.49 1.62
C VAL A 72 0.59 4.23 2.27
N MET A 73 1.27 3.38 1.49
CA MET A 73 1.77 2.09 1.93
C MET A 73 2.91 1.62 1.04
N THR A 74 3.88 0.89 1.59
CA THR A 74 4.75 0.01 0.79
C THR A 74 4.52 -1.43 1.23
N ASN A 75 4.29 -2.32 0.27
CA ASN A 75 4.34 -3.75 0.46
C ASN A 75 5.69 -4.26 -0.04
N THR A 76 6.47 -4.92 0.82
CA THR A 76 7.68 -5.65 0.43
C THR A 76 7.40 -7.13 0.53
N ASP A 77 7.55 -7.87 -0.57
CA ASP A 77 7.43 -9.32 -0.57
C ASP A 77 8.73 -9.95 -0.04
N LEU A 78 8.68 -10.46 1.19
CA LEU A 78 9.80 -11.10 1.87
C LEU A 78 9.85 -12.61 1.64
N GLN A 79 8.82 -13.18 1.02
CA GLN A 79 8.71 -14.58 0.61
C GLN A 79 8.64 -15.59 1.77
N THR A 80 9.62 -15.59 2.68
CA THR A 80 9.79 -16.65 3.69
C THR A 80 9.78 -16.11 5.13
N THR A 81 9.50 -17.01 6.07
CA THR A 81 9.52 -16.72 7.52
C THR A 81 10.91 -16.40 8.07
N ASP A 82 11.98 -16.68 7.32
CA ASP A 82 13.36 -16.38 7.74
C ASP A 82 13.64 -14.87 7.83
N GLN A 83 12.79 -14.06 7.20
CA GLN A 83 12.86 -12.59 7.24
C GLN A 83 12.09 -11.98 8.43
N LEU A 84 11.44 -12.80 9.25
CA LEU A 84 10.73 -12.34 10.45
C LEU A 84 11.71 -11.96 11.57
N THR A 85 11.31 -10.99 12.39
CA THR A 85 12.03 -10.74 13.65
C THR A 85 11.88 -11.95 14.58
N PRO A 86 12.85 -12.21 15.49
CA PRO A 86 12.76 -13.32 16.44
C PRO A 86 11.46 -13.32 17.26
N ASN A 87 10.97 -12.13 17.63
CA ASN A 87 9.72 -11.99 18.39
C ASN A 87 8.50 -12.46 17.58
N VAL A 88 8.43 -12.11 16.29
CA VAL A 88 7.31 -12.51 15.42
C VAL A 88 7.39 -13.99 15.09
N TYR A 89 8.59 -14.50 14.79
CA TYR A 89 8.80 -15.92 14.55
C TYR A 89 8.40 -16.77 15.77
N ASN A 90 8.78 -16.34 16.97
CA ASN A 90 8.45 -17.04 18.21
C ASN A 90 6.93 -17.02 18.50
N ASP A 91 6.26 -15.88 18.34
CA ASP A 91 4.80 -15.85 18.50
C ASP A 91 4.11 -16.73 17.46
N PHE A 92 4.53 -16.64 16.19
CA PHE A 92 3.95 -17.44 15.11
C PHE A 92 4.05 -18.94 15.39
N THR A 93 5.21 -19.43 15.83
CA THR A 93 5.43 -20.86 16.13
C THR A 93 4.71 -21.35 17.40
N LEU A 94 4.23 -20.45 18.26
CA LEU A 94 3.40 -20.77 19.43
C LEU A 94 1.90 -20.50 19.18
N SER A 95 1.55 -19.92 18.04
CA SER A 95 0.18 -19.56 17.68
C SER A 95 -0.67 -20.78 17.29
N PRO A 96 -2.00 -20.66 17.22
CA PRO A 96 -2.89 -21.68 16.64
C PRO A 96 -2.58 -22.03 15.17
N TYR A 97 -1.74 -21.23 14.50
CA TYR A 97 -1.33 -21.41 13.10
C TYR A 97 0.05 -22.05 12.96
N ALA A 98 0.71 -22.45 14.05
CA ALA A 98 2.05 -23.03 14.02
C ALA A 98 2.17 -24.28 13.13
N MET A 99 1.08 -25.05 13.00
CA MET A 99 1.01 -26.25 12.16
C MET A 99 0.55 -25.96 10.72
N TRP A 100 0.27 -24.70 10.39
CA TRP A 100 -0.11 -24.27 9.04
C TRP A 100 1.15 -23.93 8.25
N THR A 101 1.11 -24.18 6.95
CA THR A 101 2.24 -23.88 6.06
C THR A 101 2.26 -22.39 5.75
N ALA A 102 3.33 -21.68 6.11
CA ALA A 102 3.55 -20.30 5.69
C ALA A 102 3.91 -20.26 4.21
N THR A 103 3.05 -19.67 3.39
CA THR A 103 3.22 -19.61 1.93
C THR A 103 3.81 -18.29 1.45
N ASN A 104 3.65 -17.22 2.23
CA ASN A 104 4.29 -15.94 1.94
C ASN A 104 4.46 -15.09 3.19
N VAL A 105 5.44 -14.20 3.17
CA VAL A 105 5.63 -13.16 4.19
C VAL A 105 5.78 -11.80 3.50
N ASN A 106 5.04 -10.81 3.99
CA ASN A 106 5.11 -9.43 3.50
C ASN A 106 5.45 -8.48 4.65
N LEU A 107 6.26 -7.46 4.36
CA LEU A 107 6.48 -6.31 5.25
C LEU A 107 5.71 -5.11 4.73
N ILE A 108 4.84 -4.56 5.58
CA ILE A 108 3.94 -3.46 5.24
C ILE A 108 4.36 -2.22 6.00
N GLU A 109 4.84 -1.23 5.27
CA GLU A 109 5.31 0.05 5.80
C GLU A 109 4.28 1.14 5.51
N PHE A 110 4.09 2.06 6.46
CA PHE A 110 3.17 3.18 6.35
C PHE A 110 3.87 4.50 6.69
N PRO A 111 3.41 5.65 6.19
CA PRO A 111 4.02 6.96 6.47
C PRO A 111 3.92 7.40 7.94
N LYS A 112 2.87 6.99 8.66
CA LYS A 112 2.55 7.48 10.02
C LYS A 112 2.08 6.39 10.99
N ARG A 113 2.09 5.13 10.57
CA ARG A 113 1.63 3.99 11.37
C ARG A 113 2.77 3.00 11.55
N THR A 114 2.64 2.12 12.53
CA THR A 114 3.64 1.08 12.77
C THR A 114 3.71 0.10 11.61
N THR A 115 4.94 -0.27 11.23
CA THR A 115 5.19 -1.35 10.26
C THR A 115 4.63 -2.67 10.76
N LEU A 116 4.07 -3.47 9.85
CA LEU A 116 3.49 -4.77 10.13
C LEU A 116 4.14 -5.86 9.28
N TYR A 117 4.19 -7.07 9.81
CA TYR A 117 4.32 -8.27 8.99
C TYR A 117 2.93 -8.81 8.65
N VAL A 118 2.78 -9.34 7.45
CA VAL A 118 1.63 -10.18 7.07
C VAL A 118 2.16 -11.55 6.69
N ILE A 119 1.80 -12.57 7.46
CA ILE A 119 2.15 -13.96 7.17
C ILE A 119 0.91 -14.60 6.53
N THR A 120 1.04 -15.05 5.29
CA THR A 120 0.00 -15.85 4.63
C THR A 120 0.25 -17.31 4.95
N VAL A 121 -0.75 -17.98 5.52
CA VAL A 121 -0.68 -19.38 5.92
C VAL A 121 -1.79 -20.18 5.27
N ASN A 122 -1.49 -21.41 4.88
CA ASN A 122 -2.44 -22.37 4.34
C ASN A 122 -2.49 -23.62 5.23
N LEU A 123 -3.70 -24.11 5.50
CA LEU A 123 -3.89 -25.36 6.21
C LEU A 123 -3.67 -26.53 5.26
N ASN A 124 -2.76 -27.42 5.63
CA ASN A 124 -2.44 -28.60 4.83
C ASN A 124 -3.69 -29.42 4.47
N ASN A 125 -3.76 -29.85 3.21
CA ASN A 125 -4.88 -30.59 2.64
C ASN A 125 -6.24 -29.86 2.73
N SER A 126 -6.23 -28.52 2.77
CA SER A 126 -7.43 -27.69 2.79
C SER A 126 -7.27 -26.46 1.90
N SER A 127 -8.39 -25.89 1.45
CA SER A 127 -8.44 -24.56 0.83
C SER A 127 -8.29 -23.42 1.85
N ALA A 128 -8.33 -23.74 3.15
CA ALA A 128 -8.30 -22.75 4.20
C ALA A 128 -6.98 -21.96 4.18
N THR A 129 -7.08 -20.67 3.91
CA THR A 129 -5.94 -19.75 3.81
C THR A 129 -6.23 -18.51 4.65
N LYS A 130 -5.26 -18.10 5.47
CA LYS A 130 -5.39 -16.94 6.35
C LYS A 130 -4.20 -16.01 6.22
N GLN A 131 -4.45 -14.73 6.43
CA GLN A 131 -3.43 -13.70 6.59
C GLN A 131 -3.37 -13.28 8.06
N LEU A 132 -2.17 -13.34 8.64
CA LEU A 132 -1.90 -13.04 10.04
C LEU A 132 -1.13 -11.72 10.11
N PHE A 133 -1.70 -10.71 10.77
CA PHE A 133 -1.17 -9.35 10.81
C PHE A 133 -0.42 -9.14 12.12
N TYR A 134 0.89 -9.03 12.03
CA TYR A 134 1.81 -8.97 13.17
C TYR A 134 2.46 -7.61 13.30
N THR A 135 2.55 -7.09 14.53
CA THR A 135 3.50 -6.02 14.83
C THR A 135 4.93 -6.56 14.81
N LEU A 136 5.93 -5.70 14.60
CA LEU A 136 7.36 -6.09 14.65
C LEU A 136 7.79 -6.71 16.00
N ASN A 137 7.04 -6.44 17.08
CA ASN A 137 7.30 -6.96 18.42
C ASN A 137 6.63 -8.31 18.71
N GLY A 138 6.02 -8.96 17.71
CA GLY A 138 5.43 -10.30 17.85
C GLY A 138 3.98 -10.33 18.31
N ARG A 139 3.30 -9.19 18.44
CA ARG A 139 1.86 -9.19 18.74
C ARG A 139 1.02 -9.41 17.48
N LEU A 140 0.24 -10.48 17.44
CA LEU A 140 -0.83 -10.71 16.44
C LEU A 140 -1.97 -9.70 16.67
N LEU A 141 -2.25 -8.85 15.67
CA LEU A 141 -3.31 -7.83 15.73
C LEU A 141 -4.62 -8.34 15.15
N GLN A 142 -4.54 -9.00 14.01
CA GLN A 142 -5.71 -9.40 13.23
C GLN A 142 -5.41 -10.68 12.45
N THR A 143 -6.47 -11.43 12.19
CA THR A 143 -6.47 -12.51 11.21
C THR A 143 -7.53 -12.21 10.16
N ARG A 144 -7.23 -12.52 8.91
CA ARG A 144 -8.16 -12.36 7.79
C ARG A 144 -8.28 -13.68 7.05
N ASP A 145 -9.51 -14.15 6.87
CA ASP A 145 -9.76 -15.33 6.03
C ASP A 145 -9.68 -14.93 4.56
N VAL A 146 -8.80 -15.59 3.82
CA VAL A 146 -8.59 -15.37 2.38
C VAL A 146 -8.77 -16.65 1.57
N SER A 147 -9.48 -17.65 2.12
CA SER A 147 -9.66 -18.96 1.49
C SER A 147 -10.35 -18.88 0.11
N TYR A 148 -11.23 -17.88 -0.08
CA TYR A 148 -12.06 -17.74 -1.28
C TYR A 148 -12.11 -16.31 -1.83
N ILE A 149 -11.18 -15.45 -1.41
CA ILE A 149 -11.10 -14.06 -1.86
C ILE A 149 -9.68 -13.74 -2.28
N ASN A 150 -9.51 -12.69 -3.08
CA ASN A 150 -8.20 -12.26 -3.51
C ASN A 150 -7.32 -11.84 -2.30
N PRO A 151 -6.16 -12.48 -2.07
CA PRO A 151 -5.27 -12.16 -0.95
C PRO A 151 -4.47 -10.86 -1.15
N THR A 152 -4.72 -10.08 -2.21
CA THR A 152 -4.03 -8.78 -2.42
C THR A 152 -4.01 -7.93 -1.15
N LEU A 153 -2.82 -7.44 -0.81
CA LEU A 153 -2.57 -6.54 0.31
C LEU A 153 -2.67 -5.10 -0.18
N SER A 154 -3.90 -4.61 -0.40
CA SER A 154 -4.15 -3.21 -0.75
C SER A 154 -4.32 -2.34 0.50
N PRO A 155 -4.12 -1.01 0.44
CA PRO A 155 -4.20 -0.15 1.61
C PRO A 155 -5.51 -0.25 2.42
N GLY A 156 -6.63 -0.54 1.76
CA GLY A 156 -7.95 -0.60 2.41
C GLY A 156 -8.14 -1.74 3.41
N ILE A 157 -7.31 -2.79 3.39
CA ILE A 157 -7.43 -3.89 4.37
C ILE A 157 -6.71 -3.60 5.70
N PHE A 158 -6.01 -2.45 5.80
CA PHE A 158 -5.22 -2.03 6.95
C PHE A 158 -5.88 -0.88 7.74
N GLU A 159 -7.21 -0.75 7.64
CA GLU A 159 -8.00 0.30 8.31
C GLU A 159 -8.59 -0.13 9.67
N PHE A 160 -8.01 -1.15 10.31
CA PHE A 160 -8.45 -1.66 11.61
C PHE A 160 -7.73 -1.01 12.81
#